data_AF-A0A0C9TQL1-F1
#
_entry.id   AF-A0A0C9TQL1-F1
#
_cell.length_a   1.000
_cell.length_b   1.000
_cell.length_c   1.000
_cell.angle_alpha   90.00
_cell.angle_beta   90.00
_cell.angle_gamma   90.00
#
_symmetry.space_group_name_H-M   'P 1'
#
loop_
_entity.id
_entity.type
_entity.pdbx_description
1 polymer ?
#
loop_
_entity_poly.entity_id
_entity_poly.type
_entity_poly.pdbx_seq_one_letter_code
_entity_poly.pdbx_strand_id
1 'polypeptide(L)'
;MALKSLPDNLVSSMNGFLTHSTIHTEALHTKSTVQLEAISDRLGYLEDLIKMLLGAKKSARYKVLPPPPSLPPAVAIPSSHPQSVCQVPSSLAQNISPAITININGTDAAASEALSSTLAAVSHATLSSISTSHPMSLTGSPQPLSVAALPPTSAGETGDDVKARVWRELTIKFSELCLWKHAWKWREHDHQYVPFYTPQKVTTIREVWEEHASGLNGFLAERDLTEMWGAKWKCDIGKIKTEWGCRQRIIRLVNRLCEKP
;
A
#
# COMPACT_ATOMS: atom_id res chain seq x y z
N MET A 1 49.09 2.27 -22.80
CA MET A 1 50.12 3.09 -22.13
C MET A 1 49.61 4.51 -21.84
N ALA A 2 48.48 4.67 -21.13
CA ALA A 2 47.81 5.98 -20.98
C ALA A 2 47.91 6.61 -19.58
N LEU A 3 48.55 5.94 -18.61
CA LEU A 3 48.66 6.43 -17.22
C LEU A 3 50.02 7.06 -16.88
N LYS A 4 50.98 7.06 -17.81
CA LYS A 4 52.35 7.56 -17.57
C LYS A 4 52.51 9.09 -17.66
N SER A 5 51.43 9.82 -17.98
CA SER A 5 51.46 11.27 -18.16
C SER A 5 50.56 12.04 -17.19
N LEU A 6 50.06 11.39 -16.13
CA LEU A 6 49.32 12.11 -15.10
C LEU A 6 50.31 12.79 -14.14
N PRO A 7 50.07 14.06 -13.77
CA PRO A 7 50.90 14.73 -12.78
C PRO A 7 50.72 14.06 -11.41
N ASP A 8 51.81 13.95 -10.64
CA ASP A 8 51.88 13.16 -9.39
C ASP A 8 50.83 13.59 -8.34
N ASN A 9 50.46 14.87 -8.34
CA ASN A 9 49.41 15.39 -7.47
C ASN A 9 48.02 14.80 -7.77
N LEU A 10 47.71 14.52 -9.05
CA LEU A 10 46.45 13.92 -9.46
C LEU A 10 46.40 12.44 -9.12
N VAL A 11 47.51 11.72 -9.33
CA VAL A 11 47.65 10.31 -8.94
C VAL A 11 47.51 10.17 -7.43
N SER A 12 48.18 11.03 -6.65
CA SER A 12 48.09 11.01 -5.19
C SER A 12 46.68 11.37 -4.69
N SER A 13 45.99 12.32 -5.32
CA SER A 13 44.61 12.67 -4.99
C SER A 13 43.62 11.53 -5.28
N MET A 14 43.75 10.88 -6.44
CA MET A 14 42.94 9.72 -6.80
C MET A 14 43.15 8.55 -5.83
N ASN A 15 44.41 8.27 -5.47
CA ASN A 15 44.72 7.22 -4.50
C ASN A 15 44.17 7.53 -3.10
N GLY A 16 44.24 8.79 -2.67
CA GLY A 16 43.63 9.25 -1.42
C GLY A 16 42.11 9.06 -1.41
N PHE A 17 41.45 9.44 -2.51
CA PHE A 17 40.01 9.23 -2.67
C PHE A 17 39.63 7.74 -2.67
N LEU A 18 40.37 6.90 -3.40
CA LEU A 18 40.12 5.45 -3.47
C LEU A 18 40.26 4.80 -2.09
N THR A 19 41.29 5.20 -1.33
CA THR A 19 41.55 4.70 0.02
C THR A 19 40.42 5.11 0.96
N HIS A 20 40.02 6.39 0.95
CA HIS A 20 38.93 6.89 1.77
C HIS A 20 37.59 6.22 1.42
N SER A 21 37.32 6.03 0.12
CA SER A 21 36.13 5.33 -0.35
C SER A 21 36.09 3.89 0.16
N THR A 22 37.22 3.17 0.08
CA THR A 22 37.33 1.78 0.55
C THR A 22 37.08 1.68 2.06
N ILE A 23 37.74 2.52 2.86
CA ILE A 23 37.56 2.57 4.31
C ILE A 23 36.09 2.85 4.67
N HIS A 24 35.45 3.80 3.97
CA HIS A 24 34.06 4.14 4.21
C HIS A 24 33.11 2.97 3.88
N THR A 25 33.36 2.24 2.79
CA THR A 25 32.56 1.06 2.43
C THR A 25 32.70 -0.07 3.45
N GLU A 26 33.90 -0.31 3.98
CA GLU A 26 34.13 -1.31 5.02
C GLU A 26 33.47 -0.92 6.35
N ALA A 27 33.52 0.36 6.72
CA ALA A 27 32.84 0.90 7.89
C ALA A 27 31.31 0.75 7.80
N LEU A 28 30.72 0.93 6.61
CA LEU A 28 29.30 0.69 6.38
C LEU A 28 28.96 -0.80 6.47
N HIS A 29 29.77 -1.67 5.88
CA HIS A 29 29.53 -3.11 5.89
C HIS A 29 29.59 -3.69 7.32
N THR A 30 30.59 -3.29 8.09
CA THR A 30 30.73 -3.69 9.50
C THR A 30 29.53 -3.23 10.34
N LYS A 31 29.09 -1.98 10.19
CA LYS A 31 27.89 -1.48 10.89
C LYS A 31 26.63 -2.27 10.52
N SER A 32 26.45 -2.59 9.24
CA SER A 32 25.31 -3.40 8.77
C SER A 32 25.34 -4.82 9.36
N THR A 33 26.52 -5.44 9.39
CA THR A 33 26.72 -6.79 9.94
C THR A 33 26.36 -6.84 11.43
N VAL A 34 26.85 -5.87 12.21
CA VAL A 34 26.52 -5.75 13.65
C VAL A 34 25.01 -5.53 13.86
N GLN A 35 24.34 -4.76 12.99
CA GLN A 35 22.90 -4.58 13.09
C GLN A 35 22.12 -5.86 12.79
N LEU A 36 22.54 -6.65 11.79
CA LEU A 36 21.91 -7.92 11.48
C LEU A 36 22.06 -8.93 12.62
N GLU A 37 23.23 -8.97 13.27
CA GLU A 37 23.47 -9.80 14.45
C GLU A 37 22.55 -9.40 15.61
N ALA A 38 22.45 -8.11 15.91
CA ALA A 38 21.54 -7.60 16.95
C ALA A 38 20.06 -7.91 16.67
N ILE A 39 19.64 -7.91 15.40
CA ILE A 39 18.28 -8.30 15.01
C ILE A 39 18.09 -9.81 15.20
N SER A 40 19.07 -10.63 14.81
CA SER A 40 19.05 -12.08 14.99
C SER A 40 18.90 -12.47 16.47
N ASP A 41 19.70 -11.86 17.35
CA ASP A 41 19.62 -12.11 18.80
C ASP A 41 18.25 -11.76 19.37
N ARG A 42 17.67 -10.63 18.93
CA ARG A 42 16.33 -10.22 19.35
C ARG A 42 15.25 -11.19 18.89
N LEU A 43 15.37 -11.76 17.69
CA LEU A 43 14.43 -12.78 17.21
C LEU A 43 14.56 -14.07 18.03
N GLY A 44 15.77 -14.52 18.34
CA GLY A 44 16.00 -15.67 19.21
C GLY A 44 15.36 -15.50 20.60
N TYR A 45 15.52 -14.33 21.21
CA TYR A 45 14.88 -14.01 22.49
C TYR A 45 13.34 -14.09 22.41
N LEU A 46 12.73 -13.61 21.33
CA LEU A 46 11.28 -13.68 21.15
C LEU A 46 10.82 -15.13 20.95
N GLU A 47 11.58 -15.97 20.25
CA GLU A 47 11.27 -17.39 20.09
C GLU A 47 11.26 -18.13 21.44
N ASP A 48 12.24 -17.85 22.31
CA ASP A 48 12.31 -18.47 23.62
C ASP A 48 11.19 -18.01 24.56
N LEU A 49 10.80 -16.74 24.47
CA LEU A 49 9.63 -16.20 25.19
C LEU A 49 8.33 -16.89 24.73
N ILE A 50 8.19 -17.13 23.42
CA ILE A 50 7.05 -17.86 22.85
C ILE A 50 7.05 -19.33 23.34
N LYS A 51 8.20 -20.01 23.33
CA LYS A 51 8.32 -21.40 23.84
C LYS A 51 7.96 -21.48 25.32
N MET A 52 8.38 -20.51 26.14
CA MET A 52 8.05 -20.43 27.56
C MET A 52 6.53 -20.29 27.78
N LEU A 53 5.88 -19.40 27.04
CA LEU A 53 4.42 -19.18 27.13
C LEU A 53 3.60 -20.40 26.66
N LEU A 54 4.06 -21.11 25.64
CA LEU A 54 3.41 -22.32 25.12
C LEU A 54 3.66 -23.55 26.01
N GLY A 55 4.81 -23.63 26.67
CA GLY A 55 5.15 -24.70 27.62
C GLY A 55 4.34 -24.66 28.93
N ALA A 56 3.85 -23.48 29.33
CA ALA A 56 3.15 -23.29 30.61
C ALA A 56 1.68 -23.78 30.65
N LYS A 57 1.12 -24.32 29.55
CA LYS A 57 -0.31 -24.72 29.45
C LYS A 57 -0.56 -26.23 29.45
N LYS A 58 0.13 -27.00 30.29
CA LYS A 58 -0.18 -28.42 30.52
C LYS A 58 -0.37 -28.75 32.00
N SER A 59 -1.36 -28.15 32.67
CA SER A 59 -1.96 -28.75 33.88
C SER A 59 -3.34 -28.15 34.18
N ALA A 60 -4.37 -28.69 33.56
CA ALA A 60 -5.74 -28.65 34.07
C ALA A 60 -6.49 -29.84 33.46
N ARG A 61 -6.22 -31.04 33.99
CA ARG A 61 -7.06 -32.22 33.75
C ARG A 61 -8.44 -31.93 34.34
N TYR A 62 -9.43 -31.85 33.47
CA TYR A 62 -10.85 -31.90 33.79
C TYR A 62 -11.14 -33.17 34.60
N LYS A 63 -11.49 -33.04 35.88
CA LYS A 63 -12.14 -34.12 36.62
C LYS A 63 -13.59 -34.20 36.14
N VAL A 64 -13.90 -35.24 35.38
CA VAL A 64 -15.27 -35.67 35.07
C VAL A 64 -15.93 -36.08 36.38
N LEU A 65 -17.05 -35.42 36.72
CA LEU A 65 -17.90 -35.75 37.85
C LEU A 65 -18.76 -36.99 37.50
N PRO A 66 -18.92 -37.99 38.38
CA PRO A 66 -19.74 -39.17 38.09
C PRO A 66 -21.24 -38.85 38.14
N PRO A 67 -22.09 -39.60 37.41
CA PRO A 67 -23.54 -39.39 37.39
C PRO A 67 -24.21 -39.85 38.70
N PRO A 68 -25.31 -39.21 39.12
CA PRO A 68 -26.02 -39.58 40.35
C PRO A 68 -26.82 -40.89 40.19
N PRO A 69 -27.00 -41.68 41.28
CA PRO A 69 -27.74 -42.93 41.24
C PRO A 69 -29.26 -42.69 41.17
N SER A 70 -29.91 -43.52 40.36
CA SER A 70 -31.36 -43.66 40.22
C SER A 70 -32.00 -44.33 41.44
N LEU A 71 -33.17 -43.82 41.86
CA LEU A 71 -34.11 -44.49 42.77
C LEU A 71 -35.57 -44.35 42.23
N PRO A 72 -36.49 -45.24 42.66
CA PRO A 72 -37.55 -45.83 41.81
C PRO A 72 -38.94 -45.14 41.98
N PRO A 73 -40.01 -45.62 41.31
CA PRO A 73 -41.20 -44.82 40.95
C PRO A 73 -42.29 -44.88 42.02
N ALA A 74 -43.03 -43.79 42.22
CA ALA A 74 -44.35 -43.87 42.85
C ALA A 74 -45.24 -42.64 42.58
N VAL A 75 -46.43 -42.96 42.05
CA VAL A 75 -47.73 -42.30 42.19
C VAL A 75 -48.02 -41.02 41.40
N ALA A 76 -48.90 -41.20 40.41
CA ALA A 76 -49.65 -40.16 39.73
C ALA A 76 -50.71 -39.54 40.64
N ILE A 77 -50.79 -38.21 40.69
CA ILE A 77 -52.02 -37.45 40.96
C ILE A 77 -51.96 -36.14 40.14
N PRO A 78 -52.98 -35.79 39.34
CA PRO A 78 -53.10 -34.50 38.70
C PRO A 78 -53.84 -33.53 39.63
N SER A 79 -53.53 -32.22 39.60
CA SER A 79 -54.54 -31.15 39.61
C SER A 79 -53.94 -29.75 39.81
N SER A 80 -54.51 -28.81 39.04
CA SER A 80 -54.79 -27.40 39.36
C SER A 80 -53.65 -26.39 39.53
N HIS A 81 -53.48 -25.60 38.45
CA HIS A 81 -53.44 -24.12 38.40
C HIS A 81 -53.90 -23.39 39.70
N PRO A 82 -53.32 -22.22 40.05
CA PRO A 82 -53.60 -20.99 39.30
C PRO A 82 -52.41 -20.03 39.08
N GLN A 83 -52.69 -19.06 38.23
CA GLN A 83 -51.87 -17.94 37.75
C GLN A 83 -51.25 -17.08 38.87
N SER A 84 -50.05 -16.54 38.61
CA SER A 84 -49.60 -15.30 39.24
C SER A 84 -48.92 -14.40 38.22
N VAL A 85 -49.57 -13.26 38.00
CA VAL A 85 -49.14 -12.10 37.22
C VAL A 85 -48.03 -11.39 37.97
N CYS A 86 -46.93 -11.03 37.30
CA CYS A 86 -46.10 -9.90 37.73
C CYS A 86 -45.72 -9.04 36.52
N GLN A 87 -46.18 -7.79 36.60
CA GLN A 87 -45.99 -6.71 35.65
C GLN A 87 -44.54 -6.20 35.60
N VAL A 88 -44.26 -5.58 34.46
CA VAL A 88 -43.11 -4.74 34.13
C VAL A 88 -43.08 -3.46 34.98
N PRO A 89 -41.90 -2.86 35.20
CA PRO A 89 -41.79 -1.43 35.02
C PRO A 89 -40.68 -1.05 34.03
N SER A 90 -41.05 -0.17 33.11
CA SER A 90 -40.19 0.52 32.16
C SER A 90 -39.21 1.45 32.86
N SER A 91 -37.96 1.52 32.35
CA SER A 91 -37.12 2.70 32.53
C SER A 91 -36.31 3.00 31.26
N LEU A 92 -36.84 3.96 30.52
CA LEU A 92 -36.16 5.10 29.90
C LEU A 92 -34.63 5.05 29.77
N ALA A 93 -34.13 4.91 28.55
CA ALA A 93 -32.87 5.52 28.12
C ALA A 93 -33.00 5.91 26.63
N GLN A 94 -33.44 7.15 26.41
CA GLN A 94 -33.35 7.85 25.13
C GLN A 94 -31.87 8.14 24.84
N ASN A 95 -31.38 7.71 23.67
CA ASN A 95 -30.20 8.36 23.07
C ASN A 95 -30.40 8.50 21.55
N ILE A 96 -31.12 9.57 21.23
CA ILE A 96 -31.04 10.48 20.08
C ILE A 96 -30.17 10.00 18.90
N SER A 97 -30.83 9.44 17.88
CA SER A 97 -30.32 9.42 16.50
C SER A 97 -30.56 10.79 15.85
N PRO A 98 -29.61 11.37 15.10
CA PRO A 98 -29.94 12.54 14.28
C PRO A 98 -30.74 12.10 13.06
N ALA A 99 -31.99 12.57 12.99
CA ALA A 99 -32.82 12.49 11.79
C ALA A 99 -32.34 13.56 10.80
N ILE A 100 -31.86 13.12 9.63
CA ILE A 100 -31.56 14.02 8.51
C ILE A 100 -32.87 14.23 7.75
N THR A 101 -33.47 15.41 7.91
CA THR A 101 -34.60 15.88 7.10
C THR A 101 -34.05 16.54 5.85
N ILE A 102 -34.25 15.93 4.67
CA ILE A 102 -33.97 16.56 3.38
C ILE A 102 -35.25 17.31 2.97
N ASN A 103 -35.22 18.64 3.06
CA ASN A 103 -36.27 19.49 2.54
C ASN A 103 -36.03 19.73 1.05
N ILE A 104 -36.85 19.14 0.18
CA ILE A 104 -36.85 19.41 -1.26
C ILE A 104 -38.06 20.29 -1.56
N ASN A 105 -37.87 21.61 -1.46
CA ASN A 105 -38.73 22.56 -2.16
C ASN A 105 -37.94 23.07 -3.37
N GLY A 106 -38.37 22.66 -4.56
CA GLY A 106 -37.91 23.21 -5.82
C GLY A 106 -38.65 24.50 -6.14
N THR A 107 -37.92 25.47 -6.67
CA THR A 107 -38.41 26.49 -7.61
C THR A 107 -37.26 26.95 -8.50
N ASP A 108 -37.59 27.15 -9.77
CA ASP A 108 -36.73 27.39 -10.93
C ASP A 108 -35.83 28.64 -10.89
N ALA A 109 -34.89 28.60 -11.85
CA ALA A 109 -34.37 29.72 -12.64
C ALA A 109 -33.14 30.51 -12.10
N ALA A 110 -32.07 30.35 -12.90
CA ALA A 110 -31.19 31.40 -13.42
C ALA A 110 -30.85 32.60 -12.52
N ALA A 111 -29.56 32.75 -12.17
CA ALA A 111 -28.73 33.86 -12.63
C ALA A 111 -27.37 33.87 -11.92
N SER A 112 -26.39 34.35 -12.68
CA SER A 112 -24.99 34.62 -12.35
C SER A 112 -24.77 35.68 -11.27
N GLU A 113 -23.47 35.82 -10.94
CA GLU A 113 -22.80 37.00 -10.36
C GLU A 113 -22.92 37.15 -8.82
N ALA A 114 -21.90 37.56 -8.06
CA ALA A 114 -20.48 37.84 -8.27
C ALA A 114 -19.83 38.16 -6.90
N LEU A 115 -18.51 38.42 -6.93
CA LEU A 115 -17.68 39.22 -5.98
C LEU A 115 -17.10 38.45 -4.77
N SER A 116 -15.81 38.48 -4.42
CA SER A 116 -14.68 39.41 -4.69
C SER A 116 -13.32 38.64 -4.59
N SER A 117 -12.22 38.89 -5.32
CA SER A 117 -11.36 40.11 -5.48
C SER A 117 -10.66 40.54 -4.17
N THR A 118 -9.38 40.90 -4.01
CA THR A 118 -8.20 41.25 -4.86
C THR A 118 -6.94 41.32 -3.94
N LEU A 119 -5.68 41.17 -4.36
CA LEU A 119 -4.64 42.19 -4.75
C LEU A 119 -3.26 41.50 -4.46
N ALA A 120 -2.08 41.75 -5.07
CA ALA A 120 -1.56 42.85 -5.89
C ALA A 120 -0.28 42.42 -6.65
N ALA A 121 0.09 43.21 -7.66
CA ALA A 121 1.17 43.06 -8.64
C ALA A 121 2.54 43.61 -8.21
N VAL A 122 3.61 43.29 -8.95
CA VAL A 122 4.71 44.22 -9.35
C VAL A 122 5.34 43.77 -10.69
N SER A 123 5.59 44.75 -11.56
CA SER A 123 6.06 44.67 -12.96
C SER A 123 7.51 45.17 -13.16
N HIS A 124 7.96 45.07 -14.42
CA HIS A 124 9.07 45.76 -15.14
C HIS A 124 10.43 45.01 -15.19
N ALA A 125 11.18 44.97 -16.30
CA ALA A 125 11.28 45.92 -17.41
C ALA A 125 11.63 45.30 -18.78
N THR A 126 11.22 46.01 -19.82
CA THR A 126 11.58 45.92 -21.25
C THR A 126 12.78 46.80 -21.58
N LEU A 127 13.61 46.41 -22.56
CA LEU A 127 14.32 47.34 -23.47
C LEU A 127 14.59 46.71 -24.86
N SER A 128 14.01 47.35 -25.85
CA SER A 128 14.27 47.39 -27.30
C SER A 128 15.65 48.03 -27.62
N SER A 129 16.33 47.97 -28.78
CA SER A 129 16.14 47.48 -30.15
C SER A 129 17.50 47.62 -30.91
N ILE A 130 17.51 47.22 -32.20
CA ILE A 130 18.26 47.78 -33.36
C ILE A 130 19.44 46.97 -33.94
N SER A 131 19.15 46.35 -35.11
CA SER A 131 19.86 46.36 -36.41
C SER A 131 21.33 45.91 -36.54
N THR A 132 21.62 45.06 -37.53
CA THR A 132 22.48 45.35 -38.72
C THR A 132 22.60 44.12 -39.64
N SER A 133 22.62 44.38 -40.94
CA SER A 133 22.64 43.50 -42.12
C SER A 133 23.96 42.75 -42.43
N HIS A 134 23.84 41.69 -43.25
CA HIS A 134 24.81 40.79 -43.97
C HIS A 134 26.13 41.42 -44.53
N PRO A 135 27.16 40.69 -45.10
CA PRO A 135 27.18 39.31 -45.67
C PRO A 135 28.50 38.45 -45.54
N MET A 136 28.41 37.21 -46.06
CA MET A 136 29.45 36.30 -46.63
C MET A 136 30.77 35.99 -45.88
N SER A 137 31.05 34.69 -45.66
CA SER A 137 32.27 34.02 -46.16
C SER A 137 32.21 32.49 -46.06
N LEU A 138 32.72 31.86 -47.13
CA LEU A 138 32.87 30.42 -47.38
C LEU A 138 34.05 29.83 -46.60
N THR A 139 33.92 28.59 -46.11
CA THR A 139 34.95 27.55 -45.85
C THR A 139 34.23 26.44 -45.06
N GLY A 140 34.17 25.14 -45.39
CA GLY A 140 35.02 24.28 -46.22
C GLY A 140 35.67 23.22 -45.33
N SER A 141 34.97 22.13 -44.94
CA SER A 141 35.56 20.86 -44.45
C SER A 141 34.47 19.83 -44.02
N PRO A 142 34.77 18.52 -43.91
CA PRO A 142 34.11 17.48 -44.69
C PRO A 142 33.10 16.66 -43.89
N GLN A 143 32.13 16.08 -44.60
CA GLN A 143 31.22 15.06 -44.07
C GLN A 143 32.00 13.84 -43.55
N PRO A 144 31.72 13.35 -42.33
CA PRO A 144 32.12 12.00 -41.96
C PRO A 144 31.21 11.00 -42.68
N LEU A 145 31.86 10.05 -43.37
CA LEU A 145 31.26 8.93 -44.07
C LEU A 145 30.34 8.13 -43.13
N SER A 146 29.12 7.86 -43.61
CA SER A 146 28.20 6.87 -43.03
C SER A 146 28.89 5.51 -42.91
N VAL A 147 29.27 5.15 -41.69
CA VAL A 147 29.57 3.76 -41.34
C VAL A 147 28.24 3.02 -41.29
N ALA A 148 28.09 2.04 -42.17
CA ALA A 148 26.96 1.12 -42.17
C ALA A 148 26.80 0.50 -40.78
N ALA A 149 25.72 0.87 -40.09
CA ALA A 149 25.35 0.29 -38.81
C ALA A 149 24.97 -1.19 -39.05
N LEU A 150 25.79 -2.09 -38.53
CA LEU A 150 25.43 -3.49 -38.38
C LEU A 150 24.11 -3.58 -37.58
N PRO A 151 23.20 -4.51 -37.91
CA PRO A 151 21.99 -4.70 -37.13
C PRO A 151 22.38 -4.99 -35.68
N PRO A 152 21.72 -4.37 -34.68
CA PRO A 152 22.03 -4.66 -33.29
C PRO A 152 21.76 -6.13 -33.04
N THR A 153 22.84 -6.88 -32.81
CA THR A 153 22.81 -8.20 -32.18
C THR A 153 21.89 -8.08 -30.97
N SER A 154 20.81 -8.86 -30.96
CA SER A 154 19.88 -8.95 -29.84
C SER A 154 20.64 -9.42 -28.61
N ALA A 155 21.19 -8.48 -27.86
CA ALA A 155 21.64 -8.71 -26.51
C ALA A 155 20.43 -9.29 -25.77
N GLY A 156 20.56 -10.52 -25.28
CA GLY A 156 19.52 -11.15 -24.48
C GLY A 156 19.14 -10.19 -23.36
N GLU A 157 17.85 -9.87 -23.24
CA GLU A 157 17.33 -9.03 -22.16
C GLU A 157 17.85 -9.59 -20.84
N THR A 158 18.65 -8.80 -20.13
CA THR A 158 19.12 -9.22 -18.82
C THR A 158 17.94 -9.23 -17.84
N GLY A 159 18.02 -10.03 -16.77
CA GLY A 159 16.92 -10.12 -15.80
C GLY A 159 16.54 -8.77 -15.18
N ASP A 160 17.47 -7.83 -15.13
CA ASP A 160 17.23 -6.47 -14.66
C ASP A 160 16.47 -5.62 -15.69
N ASP A 161 16.66 -5.85 -17.00
CA ASP A 161 15.92 -5.18 -18.06
C ASP A 161 14.43 -5.54 -18.01
N VAL A 162 14.11 -6.81 -17.76
CA VAL A 162 12.74 -7.30 -17.63
C VAL A 162 12.05 -6.63 -16.43
N LYS A 163 12.73 -6.57 -15.28
CA LYS A 163 12.21 -5.88 -14.09
C LYS A 163 11.96 -4.41 -14.35
N ALA A 164 12.90 -3.70 -14.97
CA ALA A 164 12.76 -2.29 -15.31
C ALA A 164 11.59 -2.05 -16.27
N ARG A 165 11.39 -2.92 -17.27
CA ARG A 165 10.25 -2.85 -18.19
C ARG A 165 8.92 -3.03 -17.45
N VAL A 166 8.79 -4.06 -16.63
CA VAL A 166 7.55 -4.33 -15.86
C VAL A 166 7.26 -3.18 -14.89
N TRP A 167 8.28 -2.63 -14.24
CA TRP A 167 8.10 -1.45 -13.38
C TRP A 167 7.59 -0.24 -14.16
N ARG A 168 8.13 0.00 -15.36
CA ARG A 168 7.67 1.08 -16.24
C ARG A 168 6.20 0.91 -16.63
N GLU A 169 5.79 -0.31 -16.96
CA GLU A 169 4.38 -0.60 -17.25
C GLU A 169 3.46 -0.29 -16.06
N LEU A 170 3.91 -0.57 -14.83
CA LEU A 170 3.17 -0.20 -13.63
C LEU A 170 3.06 1.31 -13.47
N THR A 171 4.13 2.08 -13.72
CA THR A 171 4.12 3.55 -13.65
C THR A 171 3.25 4.20 -14.72
N ILE A 172 2.97 3.51 -15.82
CA ILE A 172 2.02 3.97 -16.85
C ILE A 172 0.57 3.79 -16.37
N LYS A 173 0.27 2.70 -15.67
CA LYS A 173 -1.09 2.38 -15.21
C LYS A 173 -1.48 3.09 -13.93
N PHE A 174 -0.53 3.28 -13.02
CA PHE A 174 -0.78 3.84 -11.70
C PHE A 174 0.17 5.00 -11.42
N SER A 175 -0.33 5.98 -10.66
CA SER A 175 0.50 7.11 -10.25
C SER A 175 1.68 6.64 -9.40
N GLU A 176 2.85 7.26 -9.58
CA GLU A 176 4.05 6.91 -8.81
C GLU A 176 3.79 7.01 -7.30
N LEU A 177 3.14 8.07 -6.85
CA LEU A 177 2.79 8.25 -5.43
C LEU A 177 2.04 7.04 -4.85
N CYS A 178 1.15 6.41 -5.64
CA CYS A 178 0.43 5.21 -5.22
C CYS A 178 1.35 3.99 -5.16
N LEU A 179 2.20 3.80 -6.17
CA LEU A 179 3.14 2.67 -6.22
C LEU A 179 4.13 2.68 -5.04
N TRP A 180 4.60 3.86 -4.63
CA TRP A 180 5.53 4.02 -3.50
C TRP A 180 4.91 3.72 -2.12
N LYS A 181 3.57 3.65 -2.02
CA LYS A 181 2.89 3.25 -0.77
C LYS A 181 2.95 1.75 -0.50
N HIS A 182 3.27 0.94 -1.50
CA HIS A 182 3.35 -0.51 -1.36
C HIS A 182 4.80 -0.97 -1.32
N ALA A 183 5.06 -1.97 -0.48
CA ALA A 183 6.22 -2.82 -0.69
C ALA A 183 5.93 -3.78 -1.84
N TRP A 184 6.95 -4.13 -2.63
CA TRP A 184 6.80 -4.97 -3.81
C TRP A 184 7.68 -6.21 -3.70
N LYS A 185 7.12 -7.35 -4.11
CA LYS A 185 7.86 -8.61 -4.25
C LYS A 185 8.01 -8.93 -5.72
N TRP A 186 9.25 -9.04 -6.18
CA TRP A 186 9.52 -9.66 -7.48
C TRP A 186 9.25 -11.16 -7.39
N ARG A 187 8.51 -11.68 -8.36
CA ARG A 187 8.28 -13.12 -8.51
C ARG A 187 8.94 -13.61 -9.79
N GLU A 188 10.03 -14.35 -9.62
CA GLU A 188 10.83 -14.85 -10.74
C GLU A 188 10.01 -15.70 -11.72
N HIS A 189 9.18 -16.60 -11.21
CA HIS A 189 8.39 -17.53 -12.04
C HIS A 189 7.39 -16.83 -12.99
N ASP A 190 6.78 -15.72 -12.56
CA ASP A 190 5.79 -15.01 -13.36
C ASP A 190 6.36 -13.73 -14.01
N HIS A 191 7.66 -13.45 -13.80
CA HIS A 191 8.32 -12.19 -14.14
C HIS A 191 7.47 -10.96 -13.83
N GLN A 192 6.87 -10.93 -12.63
CA GLN A 192 5.92 -9.88 -12.24
C GLN A 192 6.23 -9.34 -10.85
N TYR A 193 6.05 -8.02 -10.69
CA TYR A 193 5.99 -7.38 -9.38
C TYR A 193 4.61 -7.56 -8.78
N VAL A 194 4.55 -8.08 -7.54
CA VAL A 194 3.30 -8.24 -6.78
C VAL A 194 3.38 -7.34 -5.54
N PRO A 195 2.37 -6.48 -5.29
CA PRO A 195 2.36 -5.62 -4.12
C PRO A 195 2.04 -6.41 -2.86
N PHE A 196 2.66 -6.02 -1.75
CA PHE A 196 2.21 -6.41 -0.41
C PHE A 196 1.13 -5.45 0.04
N TYR A 197 -0.10 -5.94 0.09
CA TYR A 197 -1.24 -5.14 0.52
C TYR A 197 -1.74 -5.58 1.88
N THR A 198 -1.86 -4.61 2.80
CA THR A 198 -2.54 -4.81 4.07
C THR A 198 -3.86 -4.01 4.05
N PRO A 199 -5.01 -4.68 4.26
CA PRO A 199 -6.30 -4.06 4.52
C PRO A 199 -6.18 -2.85 5.46
N GLN A 200 -6.65 -1.67 5.04
CA GLN A 200 -6.54 -0.47 5.87
C GLN A 200 -7.57 -0.46 6.98
N LYS A 201 -7.30 0.19 8.12
CA LYS A 201 -8.32 0.31 9.15
C LYS A 201 -9.46 1.21 8.66
N VAL A 202 -10.65 0.62 8.52
CA VAL A 202 -11.87 1.29 8.08
C VAL A 202 -12.90 1.32 9.21
N THR A 203 -13.67 2.39 9.29
CA THR A 203 -14.72 2.63 10.28
C THR A 203 -16.10 2.72 9.66
N THR A 204 -16.20 3.08 8.37
CA THR A 204 -17.47 3.26 7.68
C THR A 204 -17.61 2.35 6.45
N ILE A 205 -18.86 2.08 6.06
CA ILE A 205 -19.18 1.36 4.81
C ILE A 205 -18.66 2.11 3.59
N ARG A 206 -18.68 3.45 3.63
CA ARG A 206 -18.16 4.31 2.55
C ARG A 206 -16.67 4.07 2.34
N GLU A 207 -15.88 4.05 3.40
CA GLU A 207 -14.43 3.80 3.32
C GLU A 207 -14.13 2.41 2.75
N VAL A 208 -14.90 1.38 3.13
CA VAL A 208 -14.78 0.03 2.54
C VAL A 208 -15.03 0.07 1.04
N TRP A 209 -16.06 0.81 0.60
CA TRP A 209 -16.37 0.95 -0.82
C TRP A 209 -15.32 1.76 -1.57
N GLU A 210 -14.82 2.85 -0.98
CA GLU A 210 -13.77 3.70 -1.53
C GLU A 210 -12.46 2.92 -1.69
N GLU A 211 -12.04 2.17 -0.67
CA GLU A 211 -10.90 1.26 -0.74
C GLU A 211 -11.05 0.25 -1.88
N HIS A 212 -12.27 -0.27 -2.10
CA HIS A 212 -12.54 -1.20 -3.19
C HIS A 212 -12.47 -0.55 -4.58
N ALA A 213 -13.13 0.61 -4.76
CA ALA A 213 -13.39 1.20 -6.05
C ALA A 213 -12.28 2.12 -6.56
N SER A 214 -11.72 2.96 -5.68
CA SER A 214 -10.72 3.98 -6.02
C SER A 214 -9.42 3.84 -5.24
N GLY A 215 -9.39 3.01 -4.21
CA GLY A 215 -8.30 2.95 -3.25
C GLY A 215 -8.45 4.02 -2.17
N LEU A 216 -7.92 3.72 -0.98
CA LEU A 216 -8.02 4.56 0.21
C LEU A 216 -6.62 5.04 0.63
N ASN A 217 -6.50 6.28 1.11
CA ASN A 217 -5.23 6.88 1.58
C ASN A 217 -4.07 6.82 0.56
N GLY A 218 -4.39 6.86 -0.74
CA GLY A 218 -3.40 6.79 -1.82
C GLY A 218 -2.84 5.39 -2.08
N PHE A 219 -3.47 4.34 -1.55
CA PHE A 219 -3.16 2.96 -1.91
C PHE A 219 -3.95 2.53 -3.14
N LEU A 220 -3.55 1.40 -3.75
CA LEU A 220 -4.22 0.83 -4.91
C LEU A 220 -5.63 0.37 -4.52
N ALA A 221 -6.57 0.51 -5.44
CA ALA A 221 -7.92 0.00 -5.29
C ALA A 221 -7.92 -1.53 -5.21
N GLU A 222 -8.78 -2.08 -4.34
CA GLU A 222 -8.91 -3.54 -4.21
C GLU A 222 -9.32 -4.22 -5.52
N ARG A 223 -10.15 -3.53 -6.32
CA ARG A 223 -10.57 -3.98 -7.64
C ARG A 223 -9.38 -4.13 -8.59
N ASP A 224 -8.53 -3.11 -8.69
CA ASP A 224 -7.36 -3.10 -9.57
C ASP A 224 -6.35 -4.16 -9.13
N LEU A 225 -6.19 -4.33 -7.80
CA LEU A 225 -5.36 -5.38 -7.23
C LEU A 225 -5.84 -6.77 -7.68
N THR A 226 -7.16 -6.99 -7.61
CA THR A 226 -7.79 -8.26 -8.02
C THR A 226 -7.73 -8.47 -9.52
N GLU A 227 -7.88 -7.43 -10.33
CA GLU A 227 -7.80 -7.52 -11.78
C GLU A 227 -6.39 -7.86 -12.25
N MET A 228 -5.38 -7.18 -11.72
CA MET A 228 -4.00 -7.34 -12.18
C MET A 228 -3.28 -8.56 -11.61
N TRP A 229 -3.55 -8.91 -10.35
CA TRP A 229 -2.82 -9.98 -9.65
C TRP A 229 -3.73 -11.11 -9.15
N GLY A 230 -5.06 -11.01 -9.28
CA GLY A 230 -5.99 -12.07 -8.88
C GLY A 230 -5.90 -12.41 -7.40
N ALA A 231 -5.65 -13.68 -7.08
CA ALA A 231 -5.44 -14.12 -5.69
C ALA A 231 -4.00 -13.90 -5.19
N LYS A 232 -3.05 -13.58 -6.09
CA LYS A 232 -1.60 -13.54 -5.79
C LYS A 232 -1.21 -12.41 -4.85
N TRP A 233 -1.93 -11.30 -4.89
CA TRP A 233 -1.65 -10.16 -4.00
C TRP A 233 -2.15 -10.39 -2.57
N LYS A 234 -2.99 -11.42 -2.34
CA LYS A 234 -3.58 -11.75 -1.04
C LYS A 234 -2.67 -12.63 -0.16
N CYS A 235 -1.38 -12.68 -0.47
CA CYS A 235 -0.42 -13.52 0.25
C CYS A 235 -0.27 -13.07 1.71
N ASP A 236 -0.26 -14.05 2.62
CA ASP A 236 0.00 -13.90 4.06
C ASP A 236 -1.09 -13.25 4.94
N ILE A 237 -2.32 -13.21 4.43
CA ILE A 237 -3.49 -12.66 5.13
C ILE A 237 -4.09 -13.67 6.13
N GLY A 238 -3.29 -14.58 6.69
CA GLY A 238 -3.76 -15.65 7.59
C GLY A 238 -4.57 -15.14 8.79
N LYS A 239 -4.31 -13.90 9.22
CA LYS A 239 -4.97 -13.22 10.35
C LYS A 239 -6.17 -12.32 9.96
N ILE A 240 -6.42 -12.05 8.67
CA ILE A 240 -7.43 -11.06 8.23
C ILE A 240 -8.58 -11.71 7.43
N LYS A 241 -8.70 -13.04 7.46
CA LYS A 241 -9.78 -13.77 6.78
C LYS A 241 -11.19 -13.28 7.18
N THR A 242 -11.37 -12.91 8.45
CA THR A 242 -12.65 -12.44 8.99
C THR A 242 -13.03 -11.06 8.46
N GLU A 243 -12.12 -10.10 8.55
CA GLU A 243 -12.34 -8.73 8.06
C GLU A 243 -12.48 -8.70 6.54
N TRP A 244 -11.65 -9.44 5.81
CA TRP A 244 -11.79 -9.58 4.37
C TRP A 244 -13.18 -10.11 3.98
N GLY A 245 -13.66 -11.15 4.67
CA GLY A 245 -15.00 -11.68 4.45
C GLY A 245 -16.11 -10.64 4.70
N CYS A 246 -15.97 -9.79 5.72
CA CYS A 246 -16.89 -8.70 5.98
C CYS A 246 -16.89 -7.66 4.84
N ARG A 247 -15.72 -7.22 4.38
CA ARG A 247 -15.61 -6.27 3.26
C ARG A 247 -16.23 -6.80 1.99
N GLN A 248 -15.97 -8.06 1.66
CA GLN A 248 -16.58 -8.71 0.48
C GLN A 248 -18.10 -8.76 0.55
N ARG A 249 -18.69 -8.93 1.74
CA ARG A 249 -20.16 -8.87 1.89
C ARG A 249 -20.69 -7.47 1.60
N ILE A 250 -20.01 -6.43 2.09
CA ILE A 250 -20.37 -5.03 1.84
C ILE A 250 -20.27 -4.73 0.34
N ILE A 251 -19.14 -5.05 -0.30
CA ILE A 251 -18.91 -4.82 -1.74
C ILE A 251 -20.02 -5.50 -2.57
N ARG A 252 -20.34 -6.78 -2.28
CA ARG A 252 -21.43 -7.50 -2.96
C ARG A 252 -22.81 -6.90 -2.70
N LEU A 253 -23.04 -6.31 -1.53
CA LEU A 253 -24.30 -5.64 -1.25
C LEU A 253 -24.41 -4.36 -2.08
N VAL A 254 -23.37 -3.53 -2.09
CA VAL A 254 -23.34 -2.28 -2.87
C VAL A 254 -23.50 -2.56 -4.36
N ASN A 255 -22.75 -3.51 -4.93
CA ASN A 255 -22.89 -3.90 -6.34
C ASN A 255 -24.32 -4.31 -6.68
N ARG A 256 -24.96 -5.15 -5.86
CA ARG A 256 -26.36 -5.56 -6.07
C ARG A 256 -27.35 -4.41 -5.97
N LEU A 257 -27.07 -3.40 -5.15
CA LEU A 257 -27.89 -2.20 -5.07
C LEU A 257 -27.71 -1.29 -6.30
N CYS A 258 -26.49 -1.20 -6.83
CA CYS A 258 -26.21 -0.45 -8.07
C CYS A 258 -26.83 -1.09 -9.31
N GLU A 259 -26.97 -2.42 -9.33
CA GLU A 259 -27.61 -3.16 -10.43
C GLU A 259 -29.15 -3.07 -10.41
N LYS A 260 -29.73 -2.61 -9.30
CA LYS A 260 -31.18 -2.49 -9.17
C LYS A 260 -31.61 -1.08 -9.63
N PRO A 261 -32.42 -0.97 -10.70
CA PRO A 261 -32.88 0.31 -11.22
C PRO A 261 -33.82 1.06 -10.26
#